data_AF-A0A8J2NGP8-F1
#
_entry.id   AF-A0A8J2NGP8-F1
#
_cell.length_a   1.000
_cell.length_b   1.000
_cell.length_c   1.000
_cell.angle_alpha   90.00
_cell.angle_beta   90.00
_cell.angle_gamma   90.00
#
_symmetry.space_group_name_H-M   'P 1'
#
loop_
_entity.id
_entity.type
_entity.pdbx_description
1 polymer ?
#
loop_
_entity_poly.entity_id
_entity_poly.type
_entity_poly.pdbx_seq_one_letter_code
_entity_poly.pdbx_strand_id
1 'polypeptide(L)'
;MSNSNFTHGDRAFLQAIMARGSITFEEARPILAAIFNAGRNQAEDDDEIRRDQITEEHFHEAIDKASEAASLFDYEIRTTSHQVTKRRIWALVNTTSDPQTQLATSYNPEELAFIKRVLDAMFEKFNTPRMEVMAITEMQAIKLARPNRRESQIDMDTQTQTAADKGLKHSEVETVLASLVEGGWFEKSQEGFYTLSPRALLELRPWLVETYNDPDLGPRDWQRIRFCEACKDTVTMGLRCPEIDCNFRLHEICEEAFWRTRRDKKCPRCATEWTGNKYTGERAVTSTDAFQRGRRKNGGGWRRSTLADEVIRDEGGADEAEDEEENLYDAD
;
A
#
# COMPACT_ATOMS: atom_id res chain seq x y z
N MET A 1 13.63 29.60 20.09
CA MET A 1 15.10 29.48 20.05
C MET A 1 15.44 28.05 19.66
N SER A 2 15.78 27.83 18.40
CA SER A 2 16.68 26.77 17.94
C SER A 2 17.17 27.21 16.56
N ASN A 3 18.19 28.07 16.52
CA ASN A 3 19.00 28.20 15.30
C ASN A 3 19.88 26.95 15.22
N SER A 4 19.27 25.80 14.90
CA SER A 4 20.01 24.71 14.27
C SER A 4 20.40 25.25 12.90
N ASN A 5 21.68 25.62 12.73
CA ASN A 5 22.18 26.02 11.41
C ASN A 5 21.98 24.83 10.47
N PHE A 6 20.95 24.89 9.62
CA PHE A 6 20.65 23.85 8.64
C PHE A 6 21.80 23.76 7.63
N THR A 7 22.61 22.71 7.77
CA THR A 7 23.88 22.53 7.06
C THR A 7 23.68 22.00 5.65
N HIS A 8 24.74 21.95 4.84
CA HIS A 8 24.70 21.25 3.55
C HIS A 8 24.46 19.74 3.72
N GLY A 9 24.92 19.14 4.82
CA GLY A 9 24.65 17.72 5.11
C GLY A 9 23.16 17.48 5.39
N ASP A 10 22.52 18.37 6.17
CA ASP A 10 21.08 18.27 6.45
C ASP A 10 20.25 18.43 5.16
N ARG A 11 20.65 19.35 4.27
CA ARG A 11 20.06 19.49 2.91
C ARG A 11 20.21 18.21 2.10
N ALA A 12 21.41 17.62 2.07
CA ALA A 12 21.68 16.41 1.31
C ALA A 12 20.83 15.22 1.82
N PHE A 13 20.63 15.12 3.15
CA PHE A 13 19.79 14.10 3.73
C PHE A 13 18.31 14.30 3.39
N LEU A 14 17.80 15.53 3.49
CA LEU A 14 16.42 15.84 3.06
C LEU A 14 16.21 15.53 1.57
N GLN A 15 17.17 15.90 0.70
CA GLN A 15 17.14 15.56 -0.73
C GLN A 15 17.10 14.05 -0.96
N ALA A 16 17.87 13.28 -0.19
CA ALA A 16 17.87 11.82 -0.27
C ALA A 16 16.52 11.22 0.12
N ILE A 17 15.87 11.75 1.16
CA ILE A 17 14.51 11.33 1.56
C ILE A 17 13.50 11.72 0.47
N MET A 18 13.54 12.95 -0.05
CA MET A 18 12.61 13.41 -1.10
C MET A 18 12.71 12.55 -2.36
N ALA A 19 13.92 12.20 -2.79
CA ALA A 19 14.14 11.40 -3.99
C ALA A 19 13.61 9.95 -3.86
N ARG A 20 13.61 9.41 -2.64
CA ARG A 20 13.13 8.04 -2.35
C ARG A 20 11.67 8.01 -1.88
N GLY A 21 11.18 9.13 -1.37
CA GLY A 21 9.90 9.31 -0.68
C GLY A 21 9.77 8.60 0.67
N SER A 22 10.51 7.52 0.91
CA SER A 22 10.63 6.90 2.21
C SER A 22 12.01 6.29 2.42
N ILE A 23 12.36 6.03 3.68
CA ILE A 23 13.65 5.48 4.06
C ILE A 23 13.55 4.64 5.33
N THR A 24 14.35 3.58 5.39
CA THR A 24 14.62 2.79 6.61
C THR A 24 15.94 3.19 7.25
N PHE A 25 16.15 2.82 8.52
CA PHE A 25 17.45 3.05 9.16
C PHE A 25 18.59 2.36 8.40
N GLU A 26 18.38 1.12 7.94
CA GLU A 26 19.38 0.37 7.17
C GLU A 26 19.78 1.06 5.87
N GLU A 27 18.82 1.69 5.18
CA GLU A 27 19.06 2.47 3.96
C GLU A 27 19.70 3.83 4.23
N ALA A 28 19.38 4.44 5.37
CA ALA A 28 19.95 5.73 5.77
C ALA A 28 21.42 5.63 6.17
N ARG A 29 21.85 4.50 6.74
CA ARG A 29 23.24 4.28 7.18
C ARG A 29 24.31 4.58 6.13
N PRO A 30 24.27 4.00 4.91
CA PRO A 30 25.25 4.36 3.88
C PRO A 30 25.15 5.82 3.41
N ILE A 31 23.95 6.42 3.44
CA ILE A 31 23.73 7.82 3.02
C ILE A 31 24.35 8.77 4.03
N LEU A 32 24.05 8.58 5.32
CA LEU A 32 24.59 9.40 6.40
C LEU A 32 26.11 9.27 6.52
N ALA A 33 26.66 8.06 6.36
CA ALA A 33 28.10 7.87 6.30
C ALA A 33 28.75 8.70 5.17
N ALA A 34 28.19 8.65 3.95
CA ALA A 34 28.67 9.43 2.83
C ALA A 34 28.56 10.95 3.08
N ILE A 35 27.45 11.41 3.66
CA ILE A 35 27.24 12.82 4.01
C ILE A 35 28.27 13.29 5.04
N PHE A 36 28.49 12.52 6.10
CA PHE A 36 29.46 12.86 7.14
C PHE A 36 30.89 12.88 6.60
N ASN A 37 31.27 11.90 5.77
CA ASN A 37 32.59 11.88 5.13
C ASN A 37 32.79 13.06 4.17
N ALA A 38 31.75 13.47 3.43
CA ALA A 38 31.82 14.64 2.55
C ALA A 38 31.92 15.98 3.31
N GLY A 39 31.40 16.04 4.54
CA GLY A 39 31.47 17.21 5.40
C GLY A 39 32.80 17.38 6.15
N ARG A 40 33.65 16.34 6.18
CA ARG A 40 34.98 16.38 6.80
C ARG A 40 35.97 17.15 5.94
N ASN A 41 36.77 18.02 6.56
CA ASN A 41 37.89 18.65 5.87
C ASN A 41 38.99 17.61 5.64
N GLN A 42 39.55 17.55 4.42
CA GLN A 42 40.64 16.64 4.02
C GLN A 42 41.95 16.75 4.85
N ALA A 43 41.98 17.64 5.84
CA ALA A 43 43.15 17.91 6.68
C ALA A 43 43.20 17.04 7.95
N GLU A 44 42.14 16.30 8.27
CA GLU A 44 42.10 15.41 9.43
C GLU A 44 42.46 13.98 8.98
N ASP A 45 43.50 13.41 9.57
CA ASP A 45 43.99 12.03 9.39
C ASP A 45 43.04 11.01 10.08
N ASP A 46 41.74 11.27 9.97
CA ASP A 46 40.66 10.56 10.65
C ASP A 46 40.14 9.45 9.73
N ASP A 47 39.99 8.24 10.28
CA ASP A 47 39.46 7.10 9.53
C ASP A 47 38.06 7.41 8.97
N GLU A 48 37.81 6.98 7.73
CA GLU A 48 36.52 7.15 7.05
C GLU A 48 35.37 6.55 7.89
N ILE A 49 34.27 7.31 8.07
CA ILE A 49 33.08 6.80 8.76
C ILE A 49 32.46 5.71 7.89
N ARG A 50 32.38 4.51 8.45
CA ARG A 50 31.71 3.38 7.79
C ARG A 50 30.23 3.33 8.15
N ARG A 51 29.42 2.71 7.29
CA ARG A 51 27.98 2.52 7.53
C ARG A 51 27.66 1.83 8.87
N ASP A 52 28.55 0.98 9.40
CA ASP A 52 28.42 0.29 10.70
C ASP A 52 28.69 1.17 11.93
N GLN A 53 29.25 2.35 11.73
CA GLN A 53 29.43 3.35 12.79
C GLN A 53 28.25 4.34 12.87
N ILE A 54 27.31 4.30 11.92
CA ILE A 54 26.09 5.12 11.99
C ILE A 54 25.10 4.49 12.97
N THR A 55 24.77 5.24 14.03
CA THR A 55 23.86 4.85 15.11
C THR A 55 22.43 5.32 14.82
N GLU A 56 21.45 4.79 15.57
CA GLU A 56 20.06 5.29 15.51
C GLU A 56 19.95 6.76 15.95
N GLU A 57 20.82 7.20 16.87
CA GLU A 57 20.86 8.59 17.32
C GLU A 57 21.22 9.54 16.18
N HIS A 58 22.27 9.24 15.41
CA HIS A 58 22.63 10.02 14.21
C HIS A 58 21.48 10.09 13.21
N PHE A 59 20.73 9.00 13.06
CA PHE A 59 19.60 8.94 12.15
C PHE A 59 18.41 9.77 12.65
N HIS A 60 18.04 9.66 13.93
CA HIS A 60 16.96 10.45 14.50
C HIS A 60 17.27 11.95 14.46
N GLU A 61 18.50 12.37 14.78
CA GLU A 61 18.91 13.77 14.65
C GLU A 61 18.77 14.29 13.21
N ALA A 62 19.14 13.48 12.22
CA ALA A 62 19.00 13.85 10.82
C ALA A 62 17.52 13.93 10.38
N ILE A 63 16.68 13.02 10.88
CA ILE A 63 15.22 13.03 10.66
C ILE A 63 14.59 14.27 11.30
N ASP A 64 14.95 14.62 12.52
CA ASP A 64 14.37 15.78 13.23
C ASP A 64 14.65 17.08 12.48
N LYS A 65 15.90 17.28 12.04
CA LYS A 65 16.27 18.45 11.23
C LYS A 65 15.59 18.46 9.87
N ALA A 66 15.50 17.31 9.21
CA ALA A 66 14.80 17.18 7.93
C ALA A 66 13.31 17.47 8.08
N SER A 67 12.69 17.01 9.17
CA SER A 67 11.28 17.24 9.48
C SER A 67 11.00 18.71 9.79
N GLU A 68 11.87 19.38 10.56
CA GLU A 68 11.78 20.83 10.82
C GLU A 68 11.81 21.61 9.50
N ALA A 69 12.75 21.28 8.60
CA ALA A 69 12.85 21.93 7.30
C ALA A 69 11.68 21.61 6.35
N ALA A 70 11.21 20.36 6.32
CA ALA A 70 10.09 19.93 5.47
C ALA A 70 8.77 20.59 5.86
N SER A 71 8.56 20.84 7.16
CA SER A 71 7.35 21.47 7.70
C SER A 71 7.08 22.87 7.14
N LEU A 72 8.11 23.56 6.65
CA LEU A 72 7.99 24.87 6.00
C LEU A 72 7.32 24.81 4.62
N PHE A 73 7.16 23.61 4.06
CA PHE A 73 6.61 23.37 2.74
C PHE A 73 5.39 22.44 2.78
N ASP A 74 4.69 22.41 3.91
CA ASP A 74 3.53 21.53 4.15
C ASP A 74 3.84 20.03 4.00
N TYR A 75 5.10 19.63 4.17
CA TYR A 75 5.50 18.23 4.25
C TYR A 75 5.76 17.83 5.70
N GLU A 76 5.46 16.58 6.02
CA GLU A 76 5.74 15.98 7.32
C GLU A 76 6.47 14.66 7.14
N ILE A 77 7.50 14.39 7.97
CA ILE A 77 8.11 13.06 8.02
C ILE A 77 7.35 12.22 9.04
N ARG A 78 6.56 11.26 8.55
CA ARG A 78 5.80 10.32 9.39
C ARG A 78 6.47 8.96 9.42
N THR A 79 6.21 8.20 10.48
CA THR A 79 6.72 6.84 10.61
C THR A 79 5.58 5.81 10.66
N THR A 80 5.81 4.66 10.05
CA THR A 80 4.95 3.48 10.18
C THR A 80 5.81 2.21 10.20
N SER A 81 5.17 1.07 10.49
CA SER A 81 5.82 -0.24 10.39
C SER A 81 5.25 -0.99 9.19
N HIS A 82 6.14 -1.58 8.38
CA HIS A 82 5.74 -2.46 7.30
C HIS A 82 4.93 -3.64 7.85
N GLN A 83 3.72 -3.87 7.31
CA GLN A 83 2.72 -4.76 7.91
C GLN A 83 3.15 -6.23 7.98
N VAL A 84 4.02 -6.67 7.06
CA VAL A 84 4.62 -8.02 7.04
C VAL A 84 5.97 -8.08 7.74
N THR A 85 6.96 -7.26 7.34
CA THR A 85 8.34 -7.38 7.81
C THR A 85 8.61 -6.73 9.17
N LYS A 86 7.66 -5.96 9.71
CA LYS A 86 7.79 -5.16 10.95
C LYS A 86 8.88 -4.09 10.90
N ARG A 87 9.51 -3.87 9.74
CA ARG A 87 10.54 -2.83 9.56
C ARG A 87 9.90 -1.46 9.70
N ARG A 88 10.54 -0.58 10.47
CA ARG A 88 10.11 0.81 10.61
C ARG A 88 10.58 1.61 9.39
N ILE A 89 9.66 2.40 8.86
CA ILE A 89 9.86 3.24 7.69
C ILE A 89 9.54 4.69 8.10
N TRP A 90 10.29 5.62 7.55
CA TRP A 90 10.05 7.06 7.64
C TRP A 90 9.72 7.57 6.25
N ALA A 91 8.54 8.12 6.07
CA ALA A 91 8.02 8.61 4.80
C ALA A 91 7.82 10.12 4.86
N LEU A 92 8.21 10.79 3.79
CA LEU A 92 7.88 12.20 3.58
C LEU A 92 6.48 12.27 2.97
N VAL A 93 5.54 12.83 3.71
CA VAL A 93 4.12 12.88 3.36
C VAL A 93 3.71 14.33 3.13
N ASN A 94 3.02 14.58 2.03
CA ASN A 94 2.40 15.88 1.78
C ASN A 94 1.15 16.05 2.66
N THR A 95 1.04 17.18 3.38
CA THR A 95 -0.08 17.42 4.32
C THR A 95 -1.20 18.29 3.75
N THR A 96 -0.99 18.93 2.60
CA THR A 96 -1.97 19.85 1.97
C THR A 96 -2.51 19.36 0.65
N SER A 97 -1.70 18.67 -0.16
CA SER A 97 -2.16 18.16 -1.45
C SER A 97 -2.98 16.89 -1.24
N ASP A 98 -4.14 16.81 -1.88
CA ASP A 98 -4.85 15.56 -1.98
C ASP A 98 -3.98 14.55 -2.76
N PRO A 99 -4.01 13.26 -2.40
CA PRO A 99 -3.07 12.33 -2.99
C PRO A 99 -3.24 12.08 -4.49
N GLN A 100 -4.44 12.34 -5.02
CA GLN A 100 -4.71 12.29 -6.45
C GLN A 100 -3.93 13.38 -7.20
N THR A 101 -3.84 14.59 -6.65
CA THR A 101 -2.96 15.66 -7.18
C THR A 101 -1.48 15.28 -7.15
N GLN A 102 -1.03 14.53 -6.13
CA GLN A 102 0.38 14.15 -6.05
C GLN A 102 0.78 13.17 -7.14
N LEU A 103 -0.04 12.13 -7.38
CA LEU A 103 0.18 11.22 -8.50
C LEU A 103 0.09 11.96 -9.84
N ALA A 104 -0.78 12.97 -9.95
CA ALA A 104 -0.93 13.76 -11.17
C ALA A 104 0.31 14.57 -11.58
N THR A 105 1.30 14.71 -10.70
CA THR A 105 2.59 15.32 -11.06
C THR A 105 3.50 14.38 -11.86
N SER A 106 3.32 13.07 -11.73
CA SER A 106 4.21 12.04 -12.30
C SER A 106 3.54 11.22 -13.40
N TYR A 107 2.22 11.15 -13.40
CA TYR A 107 1.44 10.32 -14.33
C TYR A 107 0.55 11.18 -15.22
N ASN A 108 0.41 10.78 -16.48
CA ASN A 108 -0.48 11.44 -17.42
C ASN A 108 -1.97 11.09 -17.14
N PRO A 109 -2.94 11.80 -17.74
CA PRO A 109 -4.36 11.57 -17.44
C PRO A 109 -4.86 10.13 -17.68
N GLU A 110 -4.41 9.43 -18.72
CA GLU A 110 -4.82 8.05 -19.01
C GLU A 110 -4.22 7.08 -17.97
N GLU A 111 -2.97 7.32 -17.55
CA GLU A 111 -2.31 6.57 -16.48
C GLU A 111 -3.00 6.79 -15.13
N LEU A 112 -3.39 8.02 -14.80
CA LEU A 112 -4.14 8.32 -13.57
C LEU A 112 -5.50 7.64 -13.55
N ALA A 113 -6.23 7.65 -14.66
CA ALA A 113 -7.50 6.94 -14.77
C ALA A 113 -7.33 5.43 -14.57
N PHE A 114 -6.26 4.85 -15.14
CA PHE A 114 -5.90 3.46 -14.90
C PHE A 114 -5.53 3.18 -13.43
N ILE A 115 -4.72 4.04 -12.80
CA ILE A 115 -4.35 3.90 -11.38
C ILE A 115 -5.60 3.94 -10.50
N LYS A 116 -6.55 4.85 -10.78
CA LYS A 116 -7.82 4.90 -10.07
C LYS A 116 -8.58 3.57 -10.20
N ARG A 117 -8.75 3.04 -11.42
CA ARG A 117 -9.40 1.73 -11.65
C ARG A 117 -8.71 0.60 -10.87
N VAL A 118 -7.38 0.63 -10.78
CA VAL A 118 -6.62 -0.34 -9.99
C VAL A 118 -6.94 -0.22 -8.50
N LEU A 119 -7.00 0.99 -7.95
CA LEU A 119 -7.36 1.22 -6.54
C LEU A 119 -8.81 0.82 -6.27
N ASP A 120 -9.75 1.17 -7.15
CA ASP A 120 -11.15 0.77 -7.05
C ASP A 120 -11.27 -0.76 -7.09
N ALA A 121 -10.53 -1.43 -7.98
CA ALA A 121 -10.49 -2.89 -8.00
C ALA A 121 -9.93 -3.47 -6.69
N MET A 122 -8.83 -2.93 -6.16
CA MET A 122 -8.26 -3.39 -4.88
C MET A 122 -9.26 -3.23 -3.72
N PHE A 123 -9.86 -2.04 -3.59
CA PHE A 123 -10.60 -1.67 -2.39
C PHE A 123 -12.10 -1.92 -2.49
N GLU A 124 -12.68 -2.06 -3.68
CA GLU A 124 -14.10 -2.36 -3.87
C GLU A 124 -14.33 -3.78 -4.41
N LYS A 125 -13.72 -4.12 -5.56
CA LYS A 125 -13.95 -5.42 -6.23
C LYS A 125 -13.33 -6.59 -5.48
N PHE A 126 -12.10 -6.44 -5.00
CA PHE A 126 -11.32 -7.49 -4.32
C PHE A 126 -11.26 -7.31 -2.80
N ASN A 127 -12.21 -6.58 -2.24
CA ASN A 127 -12.34 -6.38 -0.81
C ASN A 127 -13.82 -6.49 -0.44
N THR A 128 -14.26 -7.72 -0.21
CA THR A 128 -15.64 -8.04 0.14
C THR A 128 -15.74 -8.58 1.56
N PRO A 129 -16.94 -8.64 2.16
CA PRO A 129 -17.11 -9.24 3.48
C PRO A 129 -16.58 -10.66 3.59
N ARG A 130 -16.65 -11.46 2.52
CA ARG A 130 -16.11 -12.82 2.52
C ARG A 130 -14.60 -12.86 2.32
N MET A 131 -14.06 -12.01 1.45
CA MET A 131 -12.66 -12.04 1.08
C MET A 131 -12.04 -10.64 0.99
N GLU A 132 -11.17 -10.33 1.94
CA GLU A 132 -10.50 -9.04 2.06
C GLU A 132 -9.10 -9.10 1.45
N VAL A 133 -9.02 -9.16 0.12
CA VAL A 133 -7.76 -9.34 -0.61
C VAL A 133 -6.98 -8.03 -0.70
N MET A 134 -7.62 -6.90 -1.04
CA MET A 134 -6.99 -5.57 -1.12
C MET A 134 -5.65 -5.55 -1.89
N ALA A 135 -5.56 -6.39 -2.91
CA ALA A 135 -4.38 -6.62 -3.72
C ALA A 135 -4.83 -7.11 -5.09
N ILE A 136 -4.02 -6.87 -6.12
CA ILE A 136 -4.30 -7.38 -7.47
C ILE A 136 -3.12 -8.11 -8.07
N THR A 137 -3.38 -9.04 -8.98
CA THR A 137 -2.36 -9.65 -9.82
C THR A 137 -2.16 -8.85 -11.10
N GLU A 138 -1.04 -9.10 -11.78
CA GLU A 138 -0.74 -8.49 -13.07
C GLU A 138 -1.83 -8.72 -14.13
N MET A 139 -2.43 -9.92 -14.16
CA MET A 139 -3.52 -10.19 -15.11
C MET A 139 -4.80 -9.43 -14.75
N GLN A 140 -5.12 -9.30 -13.46
CA GLN A 140 -6.24 -8.48 -13.02
C GLN A 140 -6.03 -7.02 -13.40
N ALA A 141 -4.81 -6.50 -13.23
CA ALA A 141 -4.46 -5.15 -13.66
C ALA A 141 -4.62 -4.96 -15.18
N ILE A 142 -4.17 -5.94 -15.98
CA ILE A 142 -4.33 -5.92 -17.44
C ILE A 142 -5.81 -5.84 -17.86
N LYS A 143 -6.72 -6.56 -17.17
CA LYS A 143 -8.17 -6.47 -17.43
C LYS A 143 -8.73 -5.06 -17.16
N LEU A 144 -8.08 -4.27 -16.32
CA LEU A 144 -8.48 -2.89 -15.98
C LEU A 144 -7.87 -1.83 -16.92
N ALA A 145 -7.14 -2.25 -17.97
CA ALA A 145 -6.44 -1.34 -18.88
C ALA A 145 -7.39 -0.29 -19.49
N ARG A 146 -8.63 -0.68 -19.78
CA ARG A 146 -9.66 0.16 -20.39
C ARG A 146 -10.84 0.38 -19.45
N PRO A 147 -11.51 1.54 -19.52
CA PRO A 147 -12.71 1.79 -18.74
C PRO A 147 -13.85 0.90 -19.18
N ASN A 148 -14.70 0.48 -18.24
CA ASN A 148 -15.87 -0.32 -18.55
C ASN A 148 -16.93 0.57 -19.22
N ARG A 149 -17.54 0.11 -20.33
CA ARG A 149 -18.44 0.94 -21.16
C ARG A 149 -19.72 1.39 -20.43
N ARG A 150 -20.06 0.77 -19.30
CA ARG A 150 -21.23 1.10 -18.47
C ARG A 150 -20.95 2.19 -17.42
N GLU A 151 -19.75 2.27 -16.84
CA GLU A 151 -19.37 3.32 -15.87
C GLU A 151 -19.23 4.70 -16.51
N SER A 152 -18.86 4.73 -17.79
CA SER A 152 -18.68 5.97 -18.56
C SER A 152 -19.99 6.77 -18.77
N GLN A 153 -21.15 6.23 -18.37
CA GLN A 153 -22.43 6.96 -18.38
C GLN A 153 -22.82 7.57 -17.03
N ILE A 154 -22.25 7.12 -15.91
CA ILE A 154 -22.67 7.57 -14.56
C ILE A 154 -21.87 8.80 -14.09
N ASP A 155 -20.59 8.87 -14.43
CA ASP A 155 -19.70 10.01 -14.08
C ASP A 155 -19.91 11.29 -14.92
N MET A 156 -20.91 11.33 -15.81
CA MET A 156 -21.20 12.49 -16.65
C MET A 156 -21.83 13.68 -15.91
N ASP A 157 -22.26 13.52 -14.65
CA ASP A 157 -22.95 14.59 -13.89
C ASP A 157 -22.03 15.38 -12.96
N THR A 158 -20.74 15.06 -12.84
CA THR A 158 -19.82 15.86 -12.02
C THR A 158 -18.39 15.90 -12.59
N GLN A 159 -18.11 17.00 -13.30
CA GLN A 159 -16.81 17.54 -13.73
C GLN A 159 -16.36 17.31 -15.19
N THR A 160 -16.18 18.46 -15.87
CA THR A 160 -15.26 18.80 -16.98
C THR A 160 -14.99 17.77 -18.07
N GLN A 161 -15.25 18.18 -19.32
CA GLN A 161 -14.86 17.54 -20.58
C GLN A 161 -13.41 17.03 -20.59
N THR A 162 -13.15 15.86 -20.03
CA THR A 162 -11.91 15.12 -20.22
C THR A 162 -11.98 14.43 -21.58
N ALA A 163 -10.87 14.47 -22.32
CA ALA A 163 -10.71 13.66 -23.52
C ALA A 163 -11.12 12.21 -23.21
N ALA A 164 -11.89 11.58 -24.11
CA ALA A 164 -12.37 10.22 -23.91
C ALA A 164 -11.21 9.30 -23.47
N ASP A 165 -11.29 8.74 -22.27
CA ASP A 165 -10.30 7.80 -21.74
C ASP A 165 -10.28 6.56 -22.65
N LYS A 166 -9.23 6.44 -23.46
CA LYS A 166 -9.07 5.33 -24.40
C LYS A 166 -8.54 4.07 -23.71
N GLY A 167 -8.11 4.19 -22.45
CA GLY A 167 -7.37 3.18 -21.73
C GLY A 167 -5.96 2.98 -22.26
N LEU A 168 -5.21 2.13 -21.56
CA LEU A 168 -3.83 1.80 -21.85
C LEU A 168 -3.73 0.51 -22.68
N LYS A 169 -2.62 0.34 -23.39
CA LYS A 169 -2.19 -0.97 -23.92
C LYS A 169 -1.64 -1.83 -22.80
N HIS A 170 -1.62 -3.16 -22.98
CA HIS A 170 -1.07 -4.08 -21.97
C HIS A 170 0.39 -3.78 -21.62
N SER A 171 1.22 -3.40 -22.60
CA SER A 171 2.61 -3.00 -22.36
C SER A 171 2.72 -1.70 -21.55
N GLU A 172 1.77 -0.78 -21.73
CA GLU A 172 1.70 0.47 -20.97
C GLU A 172 1.25 0.18 -19.53
N VAL A 173 0.31 -0.73 -19.32
CA VAL A 173 -0.07 -1.23 -17.98
C VAL A 173 1.13 -1.79 -17.22
N GLU A 174 1.91 -2.69 -17.85
CA GLU A 174 3.12 -3.25 -17.23
C GLU A 174 4.13 -2.16 -16.86
N THR A 175 4.29 -1.16 -17.73
CA THR A 175 5.19 -0.02 -17.50
C THR A 175 4.73 0.84 -16.32
N VAL A 176 3.43 1.14 -16.22
CA VAL A 176 2.85 1.91 -15.12
C VAL A 176 2.95 1.14 -13.80
N LEU A 177 2.69 -0.16 -13.80
CA LEU A 177 2.86 -0.98 -12.59
C LEU A 177 4.31 -1.02 -12.12
N ALA A 178 5.27 -1.13 -13.06
CA ALA A 178 6.68 -1.08 -12.73
C ALA A 178 7.09 0.28 -12.14
N SER A 179 6.62 1.38 -12.72
CA SER A 179 6.93 2.73 -12.22
C SER A 179 6.26 3.03 -10.88
N LEU A 180 5.07 2.49 -10.59
CA LEU A 180 4.44 2.57 -9.27
C LEU A 180 5.25 1.82 -8.21
N VAL A 181 5.85 0.68 -8.55
CA VAL A 181 6.74 -0.04 -7.64
C VAL A 181 8.04 0.72 -7.43
N GLU A 182 8.66 1.22 -8.50
CA GLU A 182 9.89 2.02 -8.43
C GLU A 182 9.70 3.32 -7.63
N GLY A 183 8.56 4.00 -7.81
CA GLY A 183 8.18 5.20 -7.07
C GLY A 183 7.79 4.94 -5.61
N GLY A 184 7.77 3.68 -5.17
CA GLY A 184 7.41 3.29 -3.81
C GLY A 184 5.93 3.48 -3.49
N TRP A 185 5.05 3.46 -4.50
CA TRP A 185 3.59 3.47 -4.32
C TRP A 185 3.07 2.05 -4.08
N PHE A 186 3.53 1.09 -4.88
CA PHE A 186 3.16 -0.32 -4.77
C PHE A 186 4.35 -1.19 -4.36
N GLU A 187 4.05 -2.38 -3.85
CA GLU A 187 4.99 -3.48 -3.67
C GLU A 187 4.48 -4.70 -4.45
N LYS A 188 5.39 -5.48 -5.06
CA LYS A 188 5.06 -6.75 -5.72
C LYS A 188 5.56 -7.92 -4.89
N SER A 189 4.65 -8.80 -4.46
CA SER A 189 4.99 -9.98 -3.68
C SER A 189 5.61 -11.09 -4.54
N GLN A 190 6.20 -12.09 -3.88
CA GLN A 190 6.73 -13.27 -4.58
C GLN A 190 5.64 -14.09 -5.29
N GLU A 191 4.39 -14.01 -4.82
CA GLU A 191 3.25 -14.69 -5.45
C GLU A 191 2.65 -13.87 -6.61
N GLY A 192 3.15 -12.65 -6.84
CA GLY A 192 2.78 -11.80 -7.97
C GLY A 192 1.62 -10.84 -7.69
N PHE A 193 1.31 -10.59 -6.42
CA PHE A 193 0.33 -9.59 -6.02
C PHE A 193 0.98 -8.21 -5.89
N TYR A 194 0.29 -7.20 -6.36
CA TYR A 194 0.55 -5.80 -6.14
C TYR A 194 -0.30 -5.31 -4.96
N THR A 195 0.33 -4.63 -4.00
CA THR A 195 -0.30 -4.02 -2.83
C THR A 195 0.19 -2.59 -2.66
N LEU A 196 -0.57 -1.73 -1.98
CA LEU A 196 -0.05 -0.44 -1.53
C LEU A 196 1.16 -0.63 -0.61
N SER A 197 2.21 0.15 -0.86
CA SER A 197 3.38 0.21 0.02
C SER A 197 3.03 0.86 1.37
N PRO A 198 3.89 0.71 2.39
CA PRO A 198 3.72 1.43 3.66
C PRO A 198 3.71 2.96 3.50
N ARG A 199 4.49 3.51 2.56
CA ARG A 199 4.47 4.94 2.23
C ARG A 199 3.11 5.35 1.68
N ALA A 200 2.61 4.62 0.68
CA ALA A 200 1.32 4.91 0.07
C ALA A 200 0.19 4.81 1.09
N LEU A 201 0.22 3.83 1.99
CA LEU A 201 -0.80 3.73 3.04
C LEU A 201 -0.77 4.87 4.06
N LEU A 202 0.40 5.45 4.33
CA LEU A 202 0.51 6.64 5.18
C LEU A 202 -0.03 7.89 4.48
N GLU A 203 0.35 8.07 3.22
CA GLU A 203 0.06 9.25 2.41
C GLU A 203 -1.40 9.27 1.93
N LEU A 204 -1.89 8.14 1.40
CA LEU A 204 -3.25 7.98 0.88
C LEU A 204 -4.30 7.79 1.97
N ARG A 205 -3.93 7.68 3.26
CA ARG A 205 -4.88 7.30 4.33
C ARG A 205 -6.17 8.14 4.34
N PRO A 206 -6.12 9.48 4.31
CA PRO A 206 -7.34 10.29 4.36
C PRO A 206 -8.23 10.02 3.14
N TRP A 207 -7.62 10.02 1.95
CA TRP A 207 -8.31 9.80 0.68
C TRP A 207 -8.95 8.41 0.59
N LEU A 208 -8.25 7.35 1.02
CA LEU A 208 -8.79 5.98 1.05
C LEU A 208 -10.05 5.90 1.91
N VAL A 209 -10.04 6.55 3.08
CA VAL A 209 -11.19 6.57 3.98
C VAL A 209 -12.34 7.38 3.39
N GLU A 210 -12.06 8.58 2.89
CA GLU A 210 -13.08 9.44 2.28
C GLU A 210 -13.71 8.82 1.03
N THR A 211 -12.92 8.11 0.24
CA THR A 211 -13.36 7.52 -1.04
C THR A 211 -14.14 6.23 -0.84
N TYR A 212 -13.67 5.34 0.05
CA TYR A 212 -14.21 3.97 0.14
C TYR A 212 -15.02 3.68 1.40
N ASN A 213 -15.01 4.55 2.42
CA ASN A 213 -15.87 4.38 3.59
C ASN A 213 -17.07 5.34 3.53
N ASP A 214 -18.20 4.86 4.05
CA ASP A 214 -19.42 5.66 4.17
C ASP A 214 -19.50 6.25 5.59
N PRO A 215 -19.50 7.59 5.76
CA PRO A 215 -19.56 8.22 7.08
C PRO A 215 -20.90 8.02 7.81
N ASP A 216 -21.98 7.66 7.09
CA ASP A 216 -23.31 7.44 7.66
C ASP A 216 -23.48 6.03 8.25
N LEU A 217 -22.58 5.10 7.89
CA LEU A 217 -22.55 3.76 8.46
C LEU A 217 -22.02 3.76 9.90
N GLY A 218 -22.67 2.97 10.76
CA GLY A 218 -22.33 2.85 12.15
C GLY A 218 -21.00 2.11 12.40
N PRO A 219 -20.44 2.18 13.61
CA PRO A 219 -19.13 1.57 13.94
C PRO A 219 -19.06 0.04 13.81
N ARG A 220 -20.21 -0.63 13.64
CA ARG A 220 -20.33 -2.08 13.47
C ARG A 220 -20.66 -2.48 12.04
N ASP A 221 -21.07 -1.53 11.20
CA ASP A 221 -21.37 -1.78 9.81
C ASP A 221 -20.07 -1.94 9.02
N TRP A 222 -20.08 -2.83 8.05
CA TRP A 222 -18.90 -3.21 7.30
C TRP A 222 -18.34 -2.00 6.52
N GLN A 223 -17.06 -1.67 6.70
CA GLN A 223 -16.41 -0.49 6.12
C GLN A 223 -15.15 -0.85 5.35
N ARG A 224 -15.03 -0.50 4.06
CA ARG A 224 -13.97 -0.96 3.13
C ARG A 224 -12.55 -0.82 3.71
N ILE A 225 -12.24 0.31 4.33
CA ILE A 225 -10.98 0.60 5.01
C ILE A 225 -11.13 0.36 6.52
N ARG A 226 -10.38 -0.61 7.05
CA ARG A 226 -10.33 -0.93 8.48
C ARG A 226 -8.97 -0.63 9.10
N PHE A 227 -8.98 -0.51 10.43
CA PHE A 227 -7.80 -0.22 11.23
C PHE A 227 -7.47 -1.35 12.20
N CYS A 228 -6.18 -1.52 12.46
CA CYS A 228 -5.69 -2.46 13.42
C CYS A 228 -6.10 -2.03 14.81
N GLU A 229 -6.65 -2.95 15.60
CA GLU A 229 -7.10 -2.63 16.95
C GLU A 229 -5.96 -2.38 17.94
N ALA A 230 -4.74 -2.77 17.60
CA ALA A 230 -3.55 -2.54 18.40
C ALA A 230 -2.89 -1.18 18.10
N CYS A 231 -2.48 -0.93 16.85
CA CYS A 231 -1.73 0.27 16.48
C CYS A 231 -2.58 1.40 15.86
N LYS A 232 -3.85 1.13 15.53
CA LYS A 232 -4.78 2.07 14.87
C LYS A 232 -4.39 2.51 13.44
N ASP A 233 -3.41 1.83 12.85
CA ASP A 233 -3.05 1.97 11.44
C ASP A 233 -3.92 1.13 10.51
N THR A 234 -4.02 1.55 9.24
CA THR A 234 -4.78 0.85 8.20
C THR A 234 -4.31 -0.59 8.04
N VAL A 235 -5.23 -1.55 7.97
CA VAL A 235 -4.93 -2.97 7.76
C VAL A 235 -5.28 -3.34 6.34
N THR A 236 -4.26 -3.58 5.53
CA THR A 236 -4.40 -4.20 4.21
C THR A 236 -3.85 -5.62 4.20
N MET A 237 -2.91 -5.94 5.09
CA MET A 237 -2.32 -7.26 5.28
C MET A 237 -2.34 -7.63 6.77
N GLY A 238 -3.01 -8.72 7.11
CA GLY A 238 -3.25 -9.03 8.51
C GLY A 238 -4.20 -10.18 8.73
N LEU A 239 -4.90 -10.10 9.86
CA LEU A 239 -5.86 -11.06 10.36
C LEU A 239 -7.20 -10.37 10.58
N ARG A 240 -8.27 -11.14 10.33
CA ARG A 240 -9.65 -10.73 10.55
C ARG A 240 -10.37 -11.64 11.51
N CYS A 241 -11.45 -11.12 12.09
CA CYS A 241 -12.34 -11.93 12.89
C CYS A 241 -12.94 -13.05 12.04
N PRO A 242 -13.13 -14.27 12.59
CA PRO A 242 -13.87 -15.32 11.91
C PRO A 242 -15.34 -14.98 11.68
N GLU A 243 -15.90 -14.10 12.50
CA GLU A 243 -17.22 -13.52 12.25
C GLU A 243 -17.15 -12.56 11.05
N ILE A 244 -17.95 -12.84 10.02
CA ILE A 244 -17.82 -12.19 8.70
C ILE A 244 -18.12 -10.70 8.77
N ASP A 245 -19.18 -10.36 9.50
CA ASP A 245 -19.67 -8.99 9.64
C ASP A 245 -18.91 -8.21 10.73
N CYS A 246 -17.97 -8.85 11.43
CA CYS A 246 -17.20 -8.17 12.45
C CYS A 246 -16.01 -7.43 11.84
N ASN A 247 -15.90 -6.12 12.11
CA ASN A 247 -14.78 -5.26 11.67
C ASN A 247 -13.49 -5.37 12.49
N PHE A 248 -13.38 -6.32 13.43
CA PHE A 248 -12.17 -6.46 14.25
C PHE A 248 -10.99 -6.97 13.39
N ARG A 249 -9.95 -6.16 13.23
CA ARG A 249 -8.74 -6.47 12.45
C ARG A 249 -7.47 -6.27 13.28
N LEU A 250 -6.46 -7.08 12.99
CA LEU A 250 -5.11 -6.94 13.55
C LEU A 250 -4.09 -7.14 12.42
N HIS A 251 -3.02 -6.34 12.37
CA HIS A 251 -1.83 -6.78 11.62
C HIS A 251 -1.25 -8.02 12.30
N GLU A 252 -0.63 -8.91 11.54
CA GLU A 252 0.04 -10.09 12.09
C GLU A 252 1.14 -9.71 13.09
N ILE A 253 1.92 -8.68 12.75
CA ILE A 253 2.99 -8.14 13.61
C ILE A 253 2.47 -7.57 14.95
N CYS A 254 1.17 -7.29 15.05
CA CYS A 254 0.50 -6.78 16.23
C CYS A 254 -0.23 -7.86 17.04
N GLU A 255 -0.51 -9.03 16.45
CA GLU A 255 -1.37 -10.06 17.06
C GLU A 255 -0.82 -10.51 18.42
N GLU A 256 0.45 -10.90 18.47
CA GLU A 256 1.07 -11.45 19.68
C GLU A 256 1.00 -10.46 20.84
N ALA A 257 1.45 -9.22 20.61
CA ALA A 257 1.45 -8.16 21.61
C ALA A 257 0.02 -7.82 22.08
N PHE A 258 -0.95 -7.82 21.16
CA PHE A 258 -2.35 -7.56 21.49
C PHE A 258 -2.95 -8.64 22.39
N TRP A 259 -2.73 -9.92 22.09
CA TRP A 259 -3.32 -11.00 22.90
C TRP A 259 -2.56 -11.28 24.19
N ARG A 260 -1.25 -11.01 24.26
CA ARG A 260 -0.46 -11.20 25.49
C ARG A 260 -1.00 -10.39 26.68
N THR A 261 -1.70 -9.29 26.41
CA THR A 261 -2.28 -8.41 27.44
C THR A 261 -3.70 -8.83 27.86
N ARG A 262 -4.25 -9.93 27.31
CA ARG A 262 -5.63 -10.37 27.51
C ARG A 262 -5.68 -11.81 28.03
N ARG A 263 -6.71 -12.11 28.84
CA ARG A 263 -6.91 -13.42 29.45
C ARG A 263 -7.49 -14.46 28.49
N ASP A 264 -8.47 -14.05 27.68
CA ASP A 264 -9.15 -14.91 26.72
C ASP A 264 -8.89 -14.44 25.28
N LYS A 265 -8.66 -15.40 24.37
CA LYS A 265 -8.47 -15.13 22.94
C LYS A 265 -9.84 -15.03 22.22
N LYS A 266 -10.68 -14.11 22.71
CA LYS A 266 -12.01 -13.82 22.13
C LYS A 266 -12.04 -12.41 21.55
N CYS A 267 -12.66 -12.27 20.40
CA CYS A 267 -12.84 -10.98 19.73
C CYS A 267 -13.52 -9.98 20.69
N PRO A 268 -12.92 -8.81 20.96
CA PRO A 268 -13.51 -7.83 21.89
C PRO A 268 -14.76 -7.13 21.34
N ARG A 269 -15.07 -7.30 20.04
CA ARG A 269 -16.24 -6.69 19.39
C ARG A 269 -17.48 -7.60 19.38
N CYS A 270 -17.30 -8.89 19.10
CA CYS A 270 -18.41 -9.85 18.94
C CYS A 270 -18.31 -11.10 19.83
N ALA A 271 -17.26 -11.23 20.65
CA ALA A 271 -16.96 -12.38 21.50
C ALA A 271 -16.67 -13.72 20.80
N THR A 272 -16.69 -13.76 19.46
CA THR A 272 -16.27 -14.92 18.65
C THR A 272 -14.83 -15.32 18.99
N GLU A 273 -14.57 -16.63 19.08
CA GLU A 273 -13.24 -17.17 19.33
C GLU A 273 -12.27 -16.77 18.21
N TRP A 274 -11.08 -16.31 18.59
CA TRP A 274 -10.08 -15.86 17.64
C TRP A 274 -9.17 -17.02 17.21
N THR A 275 -9.34 -17.48 15.96
CA THR A 275 -8.60 -18.63 15.43
C THR A 275 -7.20 -18.29 14.90
N GLY A 276 -6.93 -17.03 14.55
CA GLY A 276 -5.64 -16.59 13.99
C GLY A 276 -5.31 -17.16 12.60
N ASN A 277 -6.31 -17.70 11.89
CA ASN A 277 -6.14 -18.33 10.58
C ASN A 277 -7.05 -17.73 9.49
N LYS A 278 -7.65 -16.56 9.77
CA LYS A 278 -8.46 -15.80 8.82
C LYS A 278 -7.69 -14.54 8.46
N TYR A 279 -7.27 -14.47 7.21
CA TYR A 279 -6.31 -13.47 6.74
C TYR A 279 -6.99 -12.36 5.93
N THR A 280 -6.33 -11.21 5.86
CA THR A 280 -6.55 -10.14 4.89
C THR A 280 -5.30 -9.98 4.03
N GLY A 281 -5.40 -9.29 2.89
CA GLY A 281 -4.29 -9.15 1.95
C GLY A 281 -4.20 -10.34 1.00
N GLU A 282 -3.06 -10.48 0.32
CA GLU A 282 -2.79 -11.65 -0.54
C GLU A 282 -2.97 -12.99 0.17
N ARG A 283 -2.76 -13.04 1.50
CA ARG A 283 -2.90 -14.26 2.30
C ARG A 283 -4.34 -14.71 2.45
N ALA A 284 -5.33 -13.83 2.22
CA ALA A 284 -6.72 -14.26 2.09
C ALA A 284 -6.86 -15.31 0.98
N VAL A 285 -6.09 -15.19 -0.09
CA VAL A 285 -6.08 -16.11 -1.24
C VAL A 285 -5.04 -17.21 -1.05
N THR A 286 -3.79 -16.83 -0.78
CA THR A 286 -2.66 -17.77 -0.85
C THR A 286 -2.64 -18.80 0.28
N SER A 287 -3.33 -18.54 1.39
CA SER A 287 -3.46 -19.50 2.49
C SER A 287 -4.55 -20.55 2.28
N THR A 288 -5.40 -20.41 1.26
CA THR A 288 -6.47 -21.36 0.97
C THR A 288 -5.93 -22.71 0.51
N ASP A 289 -6.64 -23.77 0.84
CA ASP A 289 -6.35 -25.13 0.39
C ASP A 289 -6.35 -25.23 -1.15
N ALA A 290 -7.27 -24.52 -1.81
CA ALA A 290 -7.38 -24.48 -3.26
C ALA A 290 -6.10 -23.90 -3.89
N PHE A 291 -5.64 -22.74 -3.41
CA PHE A 291 -4.40 -22.12 -3.90
C PHE A 291 -3.18 -23.03 -3.64
N GLN A 292 -3.06 -23.60 -2.44
CA GLN A 292 -1.93 -24.46 -2.09
C GLN A 292 -1.90 -25.76 -2.91
N ARG A 293 -3.06 -26.36 -3.20
CA ARG A 293 -3.17 -27.54 -4.07
C ARG A 293 -2.85 -27.19 -5.53
N GLY A 294 -3.37 -26.07 -6.02
CA GLY A 294 -3.07 -25.57 -7.37
C GLY A 294 -1.57 -25.33 -7.58
N ARG A 295 -0.93 -24.68 -6.59
CA ARG A 295 0.52 -24.42 -6.58
C ARG A 295 1.36 -25.71 -6.66
N ARG A 296 0.96 -26.78 -5.96
CA ARG A 296 1.69 -28.07 -5.96
C ARG A 296 1.50 -28.88 -7.24
N LYS A 297 0.29 -28.85 -7.83
CA LYS A 297 -0.03 -29.62 -9.05
C LYS A 297 0.68 -29.06 -10.29
N ASN A 298 0.77 -27.74 -10.40
CA ASN A 298 1.25 -27.08 -11.61
C ASN A 298 2.68 -26.55 -11.47
N GLY A 299 3.60 -27.41 -10.99
CA GLY A 299 5.02 -27.10 -10.89
C GLY A 299 5.63 -26.70 -12.24
N GLY A 300 5.54 -25.42 -12.60
CA GLY A 300 6.28 -24.81 -13.70
C GLY A 300 5.52 -24.23 -14.90
N GLY A 301 4.20 -23.96 -14.86
CA GLY A 301 3.58 -23.38 -16.07
C GLY A 301 2.21 -22.69 -15.99
N TRP A 302 1.38 -22.95 -14.99
CA TRP A 302 0.11 -22.21 -14.84
C TRP A 302 0.39 -20.85 -14.22
N ARG A 303 -0.03 -19.76 -14.88
CA ARG A 303 0.21 -18.39 -14.39
C ARG A 303 -0.42 -18.24 -13.00
N ARG A 304 0.37 -17.92 -11.97
CA ARG A 304 -0.13 -17.77 -10.57
C ARG A 304 -1.32 -16.81 -10.47
N SER A 305 -1.42 -15.87 -11.40
CA SER A 305 -2.52 -14.92 -11.53
C SER A 305 -3.88 -15.57 -11.85
N THR A 306 -3.95 -16.58 -12.72
CA THR A 306 -5.23 -17.24 -13.02
C THR A 306 -5.72 -18.11 -11.86
N LEU A 307 -4.80 -18.69 -11.10
CA LEU A 307 -5.14 -19.42 -9.87
C LEU A 307 -5.71 -18.47 -8.79
N ALA A 308 -5.20 -17.25 -8.70
CA ALA A 308 -5.74 -16.25 -7.76
C ALA A 308 -7.19 -15.86 -8.13
N ASP A 309 -7.46 -15.60 -9.42
CA ASP A 309 -8.81 -15.29 -9.92
C ASP A 309 -9.80 -16.42 -9.59
N GLU A 310 -9.43 -17.67 -9.88
CA GLU A 310 -10.26 -18.85 -9.61
C GLU A 310 -10.62 -18.95 -8.11
N VAL A 311 -9.63 -18.80 -7.23
CA VAL A 311 -9.84 -18.89 -5.78
C VAL A 311 -10.71 -17.74 -5.28
N ILE A 312 -10.50 -16.51 -5.76
CA ILE A 312 -11.31 -15.36 -5.37
C ILE A 312 -12.77 -15.57 -5.78
N ARG A 313 -13.00 -16.08 -6.99
CA ARG A 313 -14.34 -16.37 -7.49
C ARG A 313 -15.03 -17.48 -6.69
N ASP A 314 -14.34 -18.60 -6.48
CA ASP A 314 -14.90 -19.76 -5.78
C ASP A 314 -15.24 -19.47 -4.30
N GLU A 315 -14.50 -18.57 -3.65
CA GLU A 315 -14.75 -18.12 -2.27
C GLU A 315 -15.79 -16.98 -2.18
N GLY A 316 -16.40 -16.58 -3.32
CA GLY A 316 -17.40 -15.52 -3.40
C GLY A 316 -16.82 -14.13 -3.11
N GLY A 317 -15.58 -13.91 -3.52
CA GLY A 317 -14.78 -12.72 -3.23
C GLY A 317 -14.94 -11.57 -4.21
N ALA A 318 -15.44 -11.81 -5.43
CA ALA A 318 -15.76 -10.80 -6.44
C ALA A 318 -17.08 -11.18 -7.13
N ASP A 319 -18.05 -10.26 -7.20
CA ASP A 319 -19.34 -10.52 -7.84
C ASP A 319 -19.18 -10.71 -9.36
N GLU A 320 -19.68 -11.82 -9.89
CA GLU A 320 -19.52 -12.29 -11.28
C GLU A 320 -20.31 -11.48 -12.34
N ALA A 321 -20.99 -10.40 -11.96
CA ALA A 321 -21.95 -9.71 -12.83
C ALA A 321 -21.31 -8.97 -14.04
N GLU A 322 -19.98 -8.96 -14.17
CA GLU A 322 -19.27 -8.19 -15.20
C GLU A 322 -18.60 -9.03 -16.30
N ASP A 323 -18.32 -10.32 -16.06
CA ASP A 323 -17.45 -11.10 -16.95
C ASP A 323 -18.20 -11.99 -17.98
N GLU A 324 -19.55 -12.11 -17.89
CA GLU A 324 -20.31 -13.04 -18.74
C GLU A 324 -20.77 -12.46 -20.11
N GLU A 325 -20.76 -11.14 -20.33
CA GLU A 325 -21.27 -10.55 -21.60
C GLU A 325 -20.23 -10.41 -22.73
N GLU A 326 -18.92 -10.51 -22.46
CA GLU A 326 -17.89 -10.31 -23.50
C GLU A 326 -17.68 -11.50 -24.45
N ASN A 327 -18.16 -12.71 -24.10
CA ASN A 327 -17.97 -13.89 -24.94
C ASN A 327 -19.06 -14.09 -26.01
N LEU A 328 -20.04 -13.19 -26.15
CA LEU A 328 -21.15 -13.37 -27.10
C LEU A 328 -21.00 -12.60 -28.43
N TYR A 329 -19.96 -11.76 -28.60
CA TYR A 329 -19.88 -10.85 -29.76
C TYR A 329 -18.61 -10.94 -30.61
N ASP A 330 -17.70 -11.89 -30.34
CA ASP A 330 -16.51 -12.14 -31.18
C ASP A 330 -16.65 -13.39 -32.09
N ALA A 331 -17.89 -13.77 -32.39
CA ALA A 331 -18.21 -14.77 -33.41
C ALA A 331 -19.19 -14.19 -34.43
N ASP A 332 -18.70 -13.33 -35.33
CA ASP A 332 -19.08 -13.27 -36.75
C ASP A 332 -18.15 -12.35 -37.57
#